data_AF-A0A7C6F3E9-F1
#
_entry.id   AF-A0A7C6F3E9-F1
#
_cell.length_a   1.000
_cell.length_b   1.000
_cell.length_c   1.000
_cell.angle_alpha   90.00
_cell.angle_beta   90.00
_cell.angle_gamma   90.00
#
_symmetry.space_group_name_H-M   'P 1'
#
loop_
_entity.id
_entity.type
_entity.pdbx_description
1 polymer ?
#
loop_
_entity_poly.entity_id
_entity_poly.type
_entity_poly.pdbx_seq_one_letter_code
_entity_poly.pdbx_strand_id
1 'polypeptide(L)'
;ESDWQGRLPNRSCPYVSTIVFLVRTGNPKKIKDWDDLIRPDVEVVTPNPKTSGGARWNYLAAWGYALKRSLGDLKKVNDRNSPEVIKAQGEAKEFVRQLFAHVKVMDTGARGATNTFAQRGIGDVLIAWENEALLAVRELGKDQFEVVVPSISILAEPPVAVVDKMVDKHGTRQVAEAYLQFLFRPETQRIIARHYYRPTVSEVAQEFAEQFPQLELFTIDEVFGGWEVAQKEHFDDGGIFDQIIAVSR
;
A
#
# COMPACT_ATOMS: atom_id res chain seq x y z
N GLU A 1 -25.15 1.59 -0.44
CA GLU A 1 -25.36 3.04 -0.24
C GLU A 1 -24.17 3.77 -0.80
N SER A 2 -24.38 4.85 -1.55
CA SER A 2 -23.36 5.49 -2.39
C SER A 2 -22.49 6.52 -1.66
N ASP A 3 -22.86 6.94 -0.45
CA ASP A 3 -22.20 8.06 0.26
C ASP A 3 -21.54 7.64 1.58
N TRP A 4 -21.08 6.38 1.67
CA TRP A 4 -20.47 5.91 2.91
C TRP A 4 -19.13 6.60 3.19
N GLN A 5 -18.36 6.96 2.15
CA GLN A 5 -17.04 7.60 2.27
C GLN A 5 -17.10 8.96 2.99
N GLY A 6 -18.20 9.70 2.84
CA GLY A 6 -18.40 11.02 3.46
C GLY A 6 -18.92 11.01 4.88
N ARG A 7 -19.26 9.85 5.46
CA ARG A 7 -19.96 9.77 6.78
C ARG A 7 -19.08 10.06 7.97
N LEU A 8 -17.78 9.82 7.84
CA LEU A 8 -16.80 10.01 8.89
C LEU A 8 -15.67 10.92 8.35
N PRO A 9 -14.90 11.58 9.24
CA PRO A 9 -13.79 12.43 8.84
C PRO A 9 -12.81 11.71 7.92
N ASN A 10 -12.03 12.48 7.15
CA ASN A 10 -10.91 11.98 6.35
C ASN A 10 -11.31 10.83 5.40
N ARG A 11 -12.40 11.00 4.63
CA ARG A 11 -12.93 9.97 3.72
C ARG A 11 -13.23 8.64 4.43
N SER A 12 -13.70 8.74 5.68
CA SER A 12 -13.91 7.60 6.57
C SER A 12 -12.67 6.74 6.81
N CYS A 13 -11.48 7.34 6.76
CA CYS A 13 -10.20 6.69 7.07
C CYS A 13 -9.67 7.23 8.40
N PRO A 14 -9.77 6.47 9.51
CA PRO A 14 -9.31 6.94 10.82
C PRO A 14 -7.79 7.02 10.92
N TYR A 15 -7.07 6.29 10.08
CA TYR A 15 -5.62 6.30 9.98
C TYR A 15 -5.21 6.16 8.52
N VAL A 16 -3.95 6.47 8.25
CA VAL A 16 -3.32 6.22 6.95
C VAL A 16 -2.07 5.37 7.15
N SER A 17 -1.51 4.90 6.04
CA SER A 17 -0.22 4.21 6.01
C SER A 17 0.40 4.45 4.63
N THR A 18 1.54 3.83 4.38
CA THR A 18 2.15 3.76 3.06
C THR A 18 2.77 2.39 2.82
N ILE A 19 3.39 2.24 1.64
CA ILE A 19 4.14 1.05 1.24
C ILE A 19 5.63 1.34 1.37
N VAL A 20 6.34 0.43 2.05
CA VAL A 20 7.79 0.47 2.25
C VAL A 20 8.39 -0.91 1.95
N PHE A 21 9.71 -1.01 1.99
CA PHE A 21 10.39 -2.29 1.82
C PHE A 21 10.92 -2.77 3.17
N LEU A 22 10.70 -4.05 3.46
CA LEU A 22 11.37 -4.74 4.55
C LEU A 22 12.47 -5.61 3.96
N VAL A 23 13.71 -5.39 4.39
CA VAL A 23 14.89 -6.15 3.95
C VAL A 23 15.56 -6.80 5.16
N ARG A 24 16.47 -7.75 4.90
CA ARG A 24 17.30 -8.35 5.96
C ARG A 24 18.37 -7.37 6.43
N THR A 25 18.75 -7.46 7.71
CA THR A 25 19.79 -6.60 8.32
C THR A 25 21.09 -6.62 7.51
N GLY A 26 21.72 -5.45 7.41
CA GLY A 26 22.87 -5.17 6.55
C GLY A 26 22.52 -4.95 5.09
N ASN A 27 21.25 -5.13 4.69
CA ASN A 27 20.73 -4.93 3.34
C ASN A 27 21.68 -5.51 2.26
N PRO A 28 21.86 -6.85 2.21
CA PRO A 28 22.90 -7.49 1.40
C PRO A 28 22.72 -7.23 -0.10
N LYS A 29 21.48 -7.03 -0.54
CA LYS A 29 21.13 -6.66 -1.92
C LYS A 29 21.25 -5.16 -2.21
N LYS A 30 21.57 -4.33 -1.21
CA LYS A 30 21.72 -2.88 -1.32
C LYS A 30 20.48 -2.20 -1.93
N ILE A 31 19.30 -2.68 -1.58
CA ILE A 31 18.02 -2.15 -2.07
C ILE A 31 17.82 -0.77 -1.47
N LYS A 32 17.55 0.22 -2.32
CA LYS A 32 17.31 1.60 -1.93
C LYS A 32 16.00 2.13 -2.48
N ASP A 33 15.60 1.66 -3.66
CA ASP A 33 14.40 2.15 -4.33
C ASP A 33 13.75 1.08 -5.21
N TRP A 34 12.61 1.41 -5.81
CA TRP A 34 11.83 0.50 -6.65
C TRP A 34 12.62 -0.13 -7.81
N ASP A 35 13.57 0.59 -8.42
CA ASP A 35 14.41 0.06 -9.50
C ASP A 35 15.32 -1.09 -9.06
N ASP A 36 15.65 -1.19 -7.77
CA ASP A 36 16.42 -2.32 -7.26
C ASP A 36 15.61 -3.62 -7.25
N LEU A 37 14.28 -3.54 -7.21
CA LEU A 37 13.39 -4.70 -7.11
C LEU A 37 13.28 -5.49 -8.43
N ILE A 38 13.67 -4.89 -9.55
CA ILE A 38 13.68 -5.53 -10.88
C ILE A 38 15.07 -6.03 -11.29
N ARG A 39 16.05 -6.00 -10.38
CA ARG A 39 17.40 -6.50 -10.68
C ARG A 39 17.40 -8.03 -10.77
N PRO A 40 18.19 -8.61 -11.70
CA PRO A 40 18.28 -10.06 -11.90
C PRO A 40 18.54 -10.89 -10.64
N ASP A 41 19.23 -10.30 -9.66
CA ASP A 41 19.67 -10.98 -8.45
C ASP A 41 18.71 -10.83 -7.26
N VAL A 42 17.59 -10.13 -7.41
CA VAL A 42 16.65 -9.82 -6.32
C VAL A 42 15.41 -10.69 -6.40
N GLU A 43 15.03 -11.27 -5.27
CA GLU A 43 13.79 -12.02 -5.09
C GLU A 43 12.79 -11.23 -4.24
N VAL A 44 11.60 -11.01 -4.79
CA VAL A 44 10.56 -10.16 -4.17
C VAL A 44 9.47 -11.02 -3.54
N VAL A 45 8.98 -10.58 -2.39
CA VAL A 45 7.74 -11.07 -1.76
C VAL A 45 6.71 -9.95 -1.76
N THR A 46 5.51 -10.26 -2.26
CA THR A 46 4.34 -9.37 -2.21
C THR A 46 3.07 -10.23 -2.26
N PRO A 47 1.98 -9.89 -1.54
CA PRO A 47 0.73 -10.65 -1.60
C PRO A 47 0.04 -10.56 -2.98
N ASN A 48 -1.02 -11.35 -3.17
CA ASN A 48 -1.79 -11.42 -4.42
C ASN A 48 -2.81 -10.27 -4.57
N PRO A 49 -2.74 -9.42 -5.63
CA PRO A 49 -3.72 -8.34 -5.89
C PRO A 49 -5.17 -8.79 -6.03
N LYS A 50 -5.41 -10.03 -6.47
CA LYS A 50 -6.77 -10.59 -6.61
C LYS A 50 -7.47 -10.84 -5.28
N THR A 51 -6.73 -10.99 -4.19
CA THR A 51 -7.31 -11.31 -2.88
C THR A 51 -6.96 -10.29 -1.78
N SER A 52 -5.85 -9.56 -1.91
CA SER A 52 -5.37 -8.65 -0.89
C SER A 52 -5.49 -7.18 -1.28
N GLY A 53 -6.08 -6.36 -0.42
CA GLY A 53 -6.05 -4.90 -0.57
C GLY A 53 -4.63 -4.32 -0.47
N GLY A 54 -3.79 -4.89 0.41
CA GLY A 54 -2.38 -4.50 0.52
C GLY A 54 -1.59 -4.75 -0.77
N ALA A 55 -1.85 -5.88 -1.43
CA ALA A 55 -1.23 -6.17 -2.72
C ALA A 55 -1.61 -5.17 -3.81
N ARG A 56 -2.86 -4.67 -3.80
CA ARG A 56 -3.29 -3.62 -4.73
C ARG A 56 -2.56 -2.31 -4.46
N TRP A 57 -2.41 -1.91 -3.20
CA TRP A 57 -1.59 -0.76 -2.83
C TRP A 57 -0.11 -0.93 -3.25
N ASN A 58 0.49 -2.10 -3.01
CA ASN A 58 1.85 -2.42 -3.46
C ASN A 58 2.02 -2.25 -4.98
N TYR A 59 1.08 -2.81 -5.74
CA TYR A 59 1.05 -2.71 -7.20
C TYR A 59 0.95 -1.24 -7.67
N LEU A 60 0.01 -0.48 -7.11
CA LEU A 60 -0.21 0.92 -7.49
C LEU A 60 0.97 1.82 -7.07
N ALA A 61 1.65 1.50 -5.96
CA ALA A 61 2.87 2.18 -5.55
C ALA A 61 3.99 2.01 -6.59
N ALA A 62 4.23 0.77 -7.03
CA ALA A 62 5.20 0.47 -8.09
C ALA A 62 4.84 1.12 -9.44
N TRP A 63 3.54 1.11 -9.79
CA TRP A 63 3.05 1.75 -11.01
C TRP A 63 3.24 3.26 -10.98
N GLY A 64 2.86 3.92 -9.88
CA GLY A 64 3.04 5.36 -9.70
C GLY A 64 4.52 5.76 -9.67
N TYR A 65 5.40 4.95 -9.09
CA TYR A 65 6.85 5.15 -9.22
C TYR A 65 7.29 5.17 -10.70
N ALA A 66 6.88 4.17 -11.49
CA ALA A 66 7.28 4.08 -12.88
C ALA A 66 6.74 5.26 -13.72
N LEU A 67 5.51 5.72 -13.44
CA LEU A 67 4.96 6.93 -14.03
C LEU A 67 5.77 8.17 -13.65
N LYS A 68 6.11 8.34 -12.36
CA LYS A 68 6.93 9.47 -11.89
C LYS A 68 8.30 9.46 -12.58
N ARG A 69 8.94 8.30 -12.70
CA ARG A 69 10.23 8.12 -13.39
C ARG A 69 10.18 8.52 -14.87
N SER A 70 9.08 8.18 -15.56
CA SER A 70 8.88 8.48 -16.98
C SER A 70 8.51 9.96 -17.22
N LEU A 71 7.59 10.50 -16.42
CA LEU A 71 6.99 11.83 -16.61
C LEU A 71 7.76 12.96 -15.91
N GLY A 72 8.56 12.64 -14.89
CA GLY A 72 9.20 13.59 -13.97
C GLY A 72 8.23 14.25 -12.97
N ASP A 73 6.98 14.48 -13.37
CA ASP A 73 5.90 15.00 -12.54
C ASP A 73 4.62 14.18 -12.76
N LEU A 74 4.08 13.62 -11.68
CA LEU A 74 2.86 12.81 -11.72
C LEU A 74 1.63 13.61 -12.14
N LYS A 75 1.61 14.94 -11.95
CA LYS A 75 0.48 15.78 -12.37
C LYS A 75 0.21 15.72 -13.88
N LYS A 76 1.22 15.36 -14.69
CA LYS A 76 1.06 15.18 -16.14
C LYS A 76 0.10 14.05 -16.50
N VAL A 77 -0.09 13.06 -15.62
CA VAL A 77 -0.99 11.91 -15.86
C VAL A 77 -2.44 12.33 -16.13
N ASN A 78 -2.82 13.54 -15.73
CA ASN A 78 -4.15 14.11 -15.96
C ASN A 78 -4.46 14.30 -17.46
N ASP A 79 -3.44 14.49 -18.31
CA ASP A 79 -3.61 14.45 -19.76
C ASP A 79 -3.44 13.01 -20.29
N ARG A 80 -4.39 12.14 -19.93
CA ARG A 80 -4.35 10.68 -20.18
C ARG A 80 -4.19 10.32 -21.65
N ASN A 81 -4.55 11.22 -22.57
CA ASN A 81 -4.50 11.00 -24.01
C ASN A 81 -3.24 11.58 -24.67
N SER A 82 -2.40 12.30 -23.93
CA SER A 82 -1.14 12.80 -24.47
C SER A 82 -0.21 11.65 -24.86
N PRO A 83 0.59 11.79 -25.93
CA PRO A 83 1.57 10.79 -26.32
C PRO A 83 2.57 10.44 -25.20
N GLU A 84 2.94 11.43 -24.37
CA GLU A 84 3.85 11.25 -23.24
C GLU A 84 3.23 10.34 -22.16
N VAL A 85 1.96 10.56 -21.79
CA VAL A 85 1.27 9.73 -20.80
C VAL A 85 0.99 8.33 -21.33
N ILE A 86 0.58 8.17 -22.59
CA ILE A 86 0.38 6.85 -23.20
C ILE A 86 1.69 6.05 -23.16
N LYS A 87 2.82 6.69 -23.51
CA LYS A 87 4.14 6.07 -23.42
C LYS A 87 4.49 5.69 -21.97
N ALA A 88 4.28 6.60 -21.01
CA ALA A 88 4.54 6.36 -19.59
C ALA A 88 3.71 5.20 -19.02
N GLN A 89 2.44 5.07 -19.42
CA GLN A 89 1.59 3.93 -19.02
C GLN A 89 2.13 2.60 -19.57
N GLY A 90 2.65 2.59 -20.80
CA GLY A 90 3.33 1.42 -21.37
C GLY A 90 4.60 1.06 -20.60
N GLU A 91 5.43 2.04 -20.27
CA GLU A 91 6.66 1.86 -19.47
C GLU A 91 6.34 1.40 -18.04
N ALA A 92 5.25 1.90 -17.43
CA ALA A 92 4.78 1.47 -16.11
C ALA A 92 4.28 0.03 -16.12
N LYS A 93 3.50 -0.36 -17.14
CA LYS A 93 3.08 -1.76 -17.33
C LYS A 93 4.28 -2.69 -17.43
N GLU A 94 5.29 -2.30 -18.22
CA GLU A 94 6.50 -3.10 -18.39
C GLU A 94 7.34 -3.19 -17.11
N PHE A 95 7.48 -2.07 -16.37
CA PHE A 95 8.16 -2.05 -15.08
C PHE A 95 7.49 -3.01 -14.08
N VAL A 96 6.16 -2.93 -13.95
CA VAL A 96 5.42 -3.81 -13.03
C VAL A 96 5.46 -5.26 -13.54
N ARG A 97 5.47 -5.50 -14.85
CA ARG A 97 5.69 -6.85 -15.41
C ARG A 97 7.04 -7.43 -14.98
N GLN A 98 8.12 -6.65 -15.10
CA GLN A 98 9.44 -7.08 -14.63
C GLN A 98 9.43 -7.34 -13.13
N LEU A 99 8.83 -6.44 -12.32
CA LEU A 99 8.71 -6.63 -10.88
C LEU A 99 8.02 -7.96 -10.53
N PHE A 100 6.89 -8.27 -11.17
CA PHE A 100 6.16 -9.51 -10.90
C PHE A 100 6.89 -10.77 -11.41
N ALA A 101 7.79 -10.66 -12.37
CA ALA A 101 8.69 -11.75 -12.75
C ALA A 101 9.72 -12.09 -11.65
N HIS A 102 10.02 -11.14 -10.76
CA HIS A 102 10.88 -11.34 -9.58
C HIS A 102 10.12 -11.84 -8.34
N VAL A 103 8.79 -11.91 -8.39
CA VAL A 103 7.97 -12.32 -7.23
C VAL A 103 8.00 -13.85 -7.07
N LYS A 104 8.48 -14.31 -5.91
CA LYS A 104 8.59 -15.76 -5.62
C LYS A 104 7.29 -16.39 -5.15
N VAL A 105 6.54 -15.65 -4.34
CA VAL A 105 5.31 -16.12 -3.71
C VAL A 105 4.31 -14.97 -3.63
N MET A 106 3.06 -15.25 -4.03
CA MET A 106 1.92 -14.35 -3.88
C MET A 106 0.93 -14.91 -2.87
N ASP A 107 1.21 -14.69 -1.58
CA ASP A 107 0.30 -15.09 -0.50
C ASP A 107 -1.06 -14.39 -0.60
N THR A 108 -2.12 -15.03 -0.09
CA THR A 108 -3.50 -14.52 -0.18
C THR A 108 -3.69 -13.16 0.52
N GLY A 109 -2.87 -12.84 1.52
CA GLY A 109 -2.95 -11.61 2.30
C GLY A 109 -1.59 -11.14 2.82
N ALA A 110 -1.52 -9.86 3.20
CA ALA A 110 -0.28 -9.19 3.61
C ALA A 110 0.43 -9.90 4.77
N ARG A 111 -0.31 -10.35 5.80
CA ARG A 111 0.28 -11.09 6.92
C ARG A 111 0.92 -12.42 6.49
N GLY A 112 0.34 -13.08 5.49
CA GLY A 112 0.91 -14.29 4.91
C GLY A 112 2.27 -14.00 4.26
N ALA A 113 2.33 -12.93 3.47
CA ALA A 113 3.58 -12.47 2.85
C ALA A 113 4.65 -12.10 3.90
N THR A 114 4.27 -11.43 4.99
CA THR A 114 5.17 -11.16 6.13
C THR A 114 5.73 -12.46 6.72
N ASN A 115 4.89 -13.48 6.96
CA ASN A 115 5.35 -14.77 7.48
C ASN A 115 6.26 -15.51 6.49
N THR A 116 5.95 -15.47 5.19
CA THR A 116 6.78 -16.05 4.13
C THR A 116 8.18 -15.42 4.11
N PHE A 117 8.26 -14.09 4.19
CA PHE A 117 9.53 -13.39 4.19
C PHE A 117 10.32 -13.59 5.49
N ALA A 118 9.66 -13.33 6.62
CA ALA A 118 10.33 -13.20 7.90
C ALA A 118 10.51 -14.52 8.64
N GLN A 119 9.53 -15.43 8.58
CA GLN A 119 9.59 -16.71 9.30
C GLN A 119 10.10 -17.85 8.42
N ARG A 120 9.71 -17.88 7.13
CA ARG A 120 10.15 -18.93 6.19
C ARG A 120 11.44 -18.59 5.44
N GLY A 121 11.93 -17.35 5.58
CA GLY A 121 13.19 -16.93 4.99
C GLY A 121 13.18 -16.84 3.46
N ILE A 122 12.02 -16.68 2.85
CA ILE A 122 11.88 -16.63 1.38
C ILE A 122 12.02 -15.18 0.90
N GLY A 123 12.78 -14.96 -0.17
CA GLY A 123 12.99 -13.66 -0.78
C GLY A 123 14.03 -12.78 -0.08
N ASP A 124 14.48 -11.76 -0.81
CA ASP A 124 15.45 -10.76 -0.37
C ASP A 124 14.77 -9.50 0.20
N VAL A 125 13.56 -9.22 -0.28
CA VAL A 125 12.77 -8.04 0.07
C VAL A 125 11.28 -8.33 0.08
N LEU A 126 10.58 -7.78 1.07
CA LEU A 126 9.13 -7.76 1.15
C LEU A 126 8.61 -6.34 0.85
N ILE A 127 7.70 -6.23 -0.11
CA ILE A 127 6.91 -5.00 -0.31
C ILE A 127 5.78 -5.03 0.72
N ALA A 128 5.85 -4.16 1.72
CA ALA A 128 5.04 -4.24 2.91
C ALA A 128 4.23 -2.97 3.15
N TRP A 129 3.09 -3.13 3.82
CA TRP A 129 2.53 -2.03 4.60
C TRP A 129 3.55 -1.57 5.64
N GLU A 130 3.68 -0.25 5.81
CA GLU A 130 4.57 0.34 6.81
C GLU A 130 4.31 -0.21 8.22
N ASN A 131 3.05 -0.37 8.63
CA ASN A 131 2.72 -0.92 9.94
C ASN A 131 3.22 -2.37 10.13
N GLU A 132 3.17 -3.21 9.09
CA GLU A 132 3.68 -4.59 9.14
C GLU A 132 5.21 -4.60 9.19
N ALA A 133 5.88 -3.72 8.44
CA ALA A 133 7.33 -3.61 8.43
C ALA A 133 7.87 -3.15 9.79
N LEU A 134 7.28 -2.09 10.37
CA LEU A 134 7.64 -1.58 11.69
C LEU A 134 7.35 -2.61 12.79
N LEU A 135 6.22 -3.32 12.69
CA LEU A 135 5.90 -4.41 13.62
C LEU A 135 6.91 -5.56 13.51
N ALA A 136 7.29 -5.97 12.30
CA ALA A 136 8.27 -7.03 12.09
C ALA A 136 9.64 -6.67 12.71
N VAL A 137 10.10 -5.43 12.52
CA VAL A 137 11.34 -4.93 13.14
C VAL A 137 11.26 -4.94 14.67
N ARG A 138 10.10 -4.60 15.25
CA ARG A 138 9.92 -4.64 16.71
C ARG A 138 9.87 -6.06 17.26
N GLU A 139 9.05 -6.93 16.68
CA GLU A 139 8.76 -8.26 17.23
C GLU A 139 9.87 -9.28 16.94
N LEU A 140 10.51 -9.17 15.77
CA LEU A 140 11.56 -10.11 15.34
C LEU A 140 12.97 -9.57 15.59
N GLY A 141 13.09 -8.27 15.87
CA GLY A 141 14.33 -7.60 16.26
C GLY A 141 14.99 -6.83 15.12
N LYS A 142 15.54 -5.66 15.46
CA LYS A 142 16.32 -4.78 14.56
C LYS A 142 17.58 -5.44 13.99
N ASP A 143 18.05 -6.50 14.63
CA ASP A 143 19.22 -7.26 14.20
C ASP A 143 18.90 -8.27 13.08
N GLN A 144 17.62 -8.45 12.74
CA GLN A 144 17.18 -9.33 11.66
C GLN A 144 16.64 -8.59 10.44
N PHE A 145 15.95 -7.47 10.65
CA PHE A 145 15.29 -6.73 9.58
C PHE A 145 15.50 -5.22 9.67
N GLU A 146 15.49 -4.59 8.51
CA GLU A 146 15.57 -3.15 8.33
C GLU A 146 14.46 -2.67 7.39
N VAL A 147 13.94 -1.47 7.64
CA VAL A 147 13.01 -0.80 6.72
C VAL A 147 13.80 0.06 5.75
N VAL A 148 13.58 -0.15 4.46
CA VAL A 148 14.03 0.74 3.39
C VAL A 148 12.83 1.55 2.91
N VAL A 149 12.98 2.86 2.95
CA VAL A 149 11.96 3.83 2.53
C VAL A 149 12.25 4.21 1.08
N PRO A 150 11.35 3.90 0.12
CA PRO A 150 11.56 4.25 -1.27
C PRO A 150 11.50 5.78 -1.47
N SER A 151 11.96 6.25 -2.63
CA SER A 151 11.95 7.68 -2.95
C SER A 151 10.54 8.27 -3.00
N ILE A 152 9.57 7.46 -3.43
CA ILE A 152 8.15 7.80 -3.52
C ILE A 152 7.31 6.56 -3.24
N SER A 153 6.15 6.77 -2.62
CA SER A 153 5.16 5.72 -2.39
C SER A 153 3.74 6.27 -2.48
N ILE A 154 2.75 5.43 -2.20
CA ILE A 154 1.34 5.80 -2.23
C ILE A 154 0.82 6.06 -0.81
N LEU A 155 -0.01 7.10 -0.66
CA LEU A 155 -0.82 7.30 0.55
C LEU A 155 -1.91 6.24 0.54
N ALA A 156 -1.80 5.28 1.44
CA ALA A 156 -2.76 4.21 1.58
C ALA A 156 -3.75 4.52 2.70
N GLU A 157 -5.04 4.49 2.37
CA GLU A 157 -6.13 4.98 3.22
C GLU A 157 -7.15 3.87 3.45
N PRO A 158 -7.05 3.11 4.56
CA PRO A 158 -7.98 2.03 4.86
C PRO A 158 -9.31 2.57 5.40
N PRO A 159 -10.42 2.48 4.64
CA PRO A 159 -11.69 3.03 5.07
C PRO A 159 -12.41 2.13 6.08
N VAL A 160 -13.26 2.75 6.89
CA VAL A 160 -14.24 2.07 7.75
C VAL A 160 -15.65 2.56 7.41
N ALA A 161 -16.65 1.68 7.54
CA ALA A 161 -18.04 2.04 7.32
C ALA A 161 -18.99 1.21 8.19
N VAL A 162 -20.12 1.80 8.55
CA VAL A 162 -21.26 1.07 9.11
C VAL A 162 -21.94 0.31 7.98
N VAL A 163 -22.33 -0.94 8.24
CA VAL A 163 -23.12 -1.74 7.29
C VAL A 163 -24.59 -1.62 7.65
N ASP A 164 -25.29 -0.66 7.06
CA ASP A 164 -26.67 -0.24 7.43
C ASP A 164 -27.64 -1.41 7.59
N LYS A 165 -27.75 -2.23 6.53
CA LYS A 165 -28.61 -3.42 6.53
C LYS A 165 -28.34 -4.36 7.72
N MET A 166 -27.09 -4.48 8.15
CA MET A 166 -26.73 -5.36 9.26
C MET A 166 -27.03 -4.71 10.60
N VAL A 167 -26.72 -3.43 10.78
CA VAL A 167 -26.96 -2.78 12.07
C VAL A 167 -28.46 -2.57 12.35
N ASP A 168 -29.26 -2.33 11.32
CA ASP A 168 -30.72 -2.22 11.44
C ASP A 168 -31.35 -3.57 11.77
N LYS A 169 -30.89 -4.65 11.11
CA LYS A 169 -31.35 -6.02 11.38
C LYS A 169 -31.07 -6.46 12.82
N HIS A 170 -29.94 -6.06 13.40
CA HIS A 170 -29.51 -6.52 14.72
C HIS A 170 -29.77 -5.49 15.84
N GLY A 171 -30.31 -4.31 15.52
CA GLY A 171 -30.53 -3.25 16.50
C GLY A 171 -29.24 -2.68 17.10
N THR A 172 -28.13 -2.75 16.35
CA THR A 172 -26.78 -2.37 16.83
C THR A 172 -26.27 -1.05 16.24
N ARG A 173 -27.13 -0.26 15.60
CA ARG A 173 -26.73 0.98 14.90
C ARG A 173 -25.97 1.95 15.81
N GLN A 174 -26.56 2.27 16.95
CA GLN A 174 -25.99 3.23 17.88
C GLN A 174 -24.59 2.82 18.38
N VAL A 175 -24.41 1.55 18.75
CA VAL A 175 -23.10 1.07 19.24
C VAL A 175 -22.07 0.96 18.11
N ALA A 176 -22.47 0.59 16.89
CA ALA A 176 -21.57 0.50 15.74
C ALA A 176 -21.10 1.89 15.28
N GLU A 177 -22.01 2.86 15.22
CA GLU A 177 -21.66 4.26 14.91
C GLU A 177 -20.74 4.85 15.98
N ALA A 178 -21.04 4.64 17.26
CA ALA A 178 -20.20 5.08 18.36
C ALA A 178 -18.79 4.46 18.29
N TYR A 179 -18.69 3.15 17.99
CA TYR A 179 -17.42 2.46 17.81
C TYR A 179 -16.56 3.10 16.71
N LEU A 180 -17.12 3.36 15.52
CA LEU A 180 -16.35 3.97 14.43
C LEU A 180 -16.00 5.44 14.69
N GLN A 181 -16.91 6.21 15.29
CA GLN A 181 -16.60 7.59 15.70
C GLN A 181 -15.48 7.64 16.74
N PHE A 182 -15.41 6.65 17.63
CA PHE A 182 -14.37 6.56 18.65
C PHE A 182 -12.97 6.39 18.06
N LEU A 183 -12.85 5.84 16.84
CA LEU A 183 -11.57 5.72 16.13
C LEU A 183 -10.90 7.07 15.86
N PHE A 184 -11.67 8.16 15.76
CA PHE A 184 -11.18 9.50 15.44
C PHE A 184 -10.84 10.34 16.68
N ARG A 185 -10.96 9.78 17.88
CA ARG A 185 -10.62 10.49 19.11
C ARG A 185 -9.13 10.41 19.44
N PRO A 186 -8.54 11.42 20.11
CA PRO A 186 -7.13 11.42 20.45
C PRO A 186 -6.64 10.17 21.20
N GLU A 187 -7.46 9.64 22.11
CA GLU A 187 -7.07 8.45 22.90
C GLU A 187 -6.93 7.20 22.01
N THR A 188 -7.87 6.98 21.10
CA THR A 188 -7.78 5.89 20.11
C THR A 188 -6.70 6.12 19.07
N GLN A 189 -6.47 7.37 18.66
CA GLN A 189 -5.40 7.71 17.71
C GLN A 189 -4.02 7.40 18.30
N ARG A 190 -3.82 7.54 19.62
CA ARG A 190 -2.59 7.07 20.28
C ARG A 190 -2.46 5.55 20.26
N ILE A 191 -3.57 4.80 20.33
CA ILE A 191 -3.55 3.34 20.15
C ILE A 191 -3.13 3.01 18.71
N ILE A 192 -3.78 3.62 17.72
CA ILE A 192 -3.45 3.49 16.29
C ILE A 192 -1.95 3.73 16.05
N ALA A 193 -1.39 4.81 16.59
CA ALA A 193 0.02 5.15 16.46
C ALA A 193 0.95 4.12 17.13
N ARG A 194 0.61 3.64 18.34
CA ARG A 194 1.37 2.57 19.03
C ARG A 194 1.38 1.25 18.27
N HIS A 195 0.41 1.04 17.38
CA HIS A 195 0.31 -0.10 16.47
C HIS A 195 0.82 0.22 15.05
N TYR A 196 1.64 1.26 14.91
CA TYR A 196 2.36 1.60 13.68
C TYR A 196 1.51 2.07 12.50
N TYR A 197 0.29 2.52 12.76
CA TYR A 197 -0.53 3.21 11.77
C TYR A 197 -0.38 4.72 11.93
N ARG A 198 -0.31 5.47 10.83
CA ARG A 198 -0.17 6.93 10.89
C ARG A 198 -1.49 7.55 11.35
N PRO A 199 -1.54 8.21 12.51
CA PRO A 199 -2.77 8.82 13.01
C PRO A 199 -3.17 10.03 12.13
N THR A 200 -4.47 10.28 12.01
CA THR A 200 -5.01 11.43 11.26
C THR A 200 -5.30 12.66 12.13
N VAL A 201 -5.34 12.49 13.45
CA VAL A 201 -5.47 13.62 14.38
C VAL A 201 -4.12 14.31 14.56
N SER A 202 -4.03 15.57 14.15
CA SER A 202 -2.77 16.32 14.03
C SER A 202 -1.93 16.36 15.30
N GLU A 203 -2.56 16.53 16.47
CA GLU A 203 -1.82 16.54 17.76
C GLU A 203 -1.14 15.20 18.05
N VAL A 204 -1.80 14.08 17.70
CA VAL A 204 -1.22 12.74 17.88
C VAL A 204 -0.21 12.42 16.78
N ALA A 205 -0.44 12.89 15.55
CA ALA A 205 0.55 12.75 14.48
C ALA A 205 1.88 13.44 14.81
N GLN A 206 1.83 14.60 15.47
CA GLN A 206 3.02 15.29 15.96
C GLN A 206 3.69 14.54 17.11
N GLU A 207 2.92 13.98 18.06
CA GLU A 207 3.43 13.17 19.18
C GLU A 207 4.25 11.95 18.70
N PHE A 208 3.87 11.34 17.57
CA PHE A 208 4.49 10.13 17.03
C PHE A 208 5.32 10.36 15.76
N ALA A 209 5.64 11.61 15.41
CA ALA A 209 6.28 11.94 14.14
C ALA A 209 7.61 11.21 13.90
N GLU A 210 8.41 11.00 14.95
CA GLU A 210 9.70 10.30 14.88
C GLU A 210 9.58 8.80 14.55
N GLN A 211 8.39 8.21 14.78
CA GLN A 211 8.15 6.80 14.48
C GLN A 211 7.99 6.54 12.98
N PHE A 212 7.60 7.57 12.21
CA PHE A 212 7.22 7.43 10.82
C PHE A 212 8.21 8.16 9.90
N PRO A 213 8.86 7.46 8.96
CA PRO A 213 9.74 8.12 8.01
C PRO A 213 8.98 9.13 7.16
N GLN A 214 9.65 10.22 6.83
CA GLN A 214 9.18 11.18 5.83
C GLN A 214 9.50 10.63 4.44
N LEU A 215 8.52 10.67 3.53
CA LEU A 215 8.65 10.22 2.14
C LEU A 215 7.64 10.95 1.25
N GLU A 216 7.95 11.08 -0.05
CA GLU A 216 7.00 11.61 -1.03
C GLU A 216 5.85 10.63 -1.21
N LEU A 217 4.61 11.13 -1.06
CA LEU A 217 3.39 10.34 -1.21
C LEU A 217 2.50 10.94 -2.27
N PHE A 218 2.06 10.12 -3.22
CA PHE A 218 0.94 10.45 -4.10
C PHE A 218 -0.32 9.73 -3.64
N THR A 219 -1.48 10.24 -4.03
CA THR A 219 -2.77 9.62 -3.72
C THR A 219 -3.33 8.84 -4.90
N ILE A 220 -4.26 7.92 -4.62
CA ILE A 220 -4.96 7.19 -5.67
C ILE A 220 -5.79 8.10 -6.58
N ASP A 221 -6.35 9.18 -6.03
CA ASP A 221 -7.17 10.12 -6.79
C ASP A 221 -6.31 10.91 -7.78
N GLU A 222 -5.14 11.39 -7.35
CA GLU A 222 -4.21 12.16 -8.19
C GLU A 222 -3.66 11.36 -9.37
N VAL A 223 -3.36 10.07 -9.18
CA VAL A 223 -2.62 9.28 -10.18
C VAL A 223 -3.52 8.37 -11.01
N PHE A 224 -4.56 7.81 -10.39
CA PHE A 224 -5.40 6.79 -11.03
C PHE A 224 -6.83 7.27 -11.29
N GLY A 225 -7.23 8.42 -10.76
CA GLY A 225 -8.62 8.90 -10.84
C GLY A 225 -9.56 8.19 -9.85
N GLY A 226 -9.01 7.66 -8.77
CA GLY A 226 -9.75 7.03 -7.68
C GLY A 226 -9.94 5.52 -7.82
N TRP A 227 -10.49 4.92 -6.76
CA TRP A 227 -10.57 3.46 -6.61
C TRP A 227 -11.42 2.75 -7.67
N GLU A 228 -12.53 3.35 -8.10
CA GLU A 228 -13.41 2.73 -9.10
C GLU A 228 -12.68 2.54 -10.44
N VAL A 229 -11.96 3.57 -10.89
CA VAL A 229 -11.16 3.54 -12.12
C VAL A 229 -9.98 2.58 -11.96
N ALA A 230 -9.21 2.71 -10.88
CA ALA A 230 -8.04 1.88 -10.63
C ALA A 230 -8.39 0.38 -10.54
N GLN A 231 -9.48 0.05 -9.84
CA GLN A 231 -9.95 -1.32 -9.68
C GLN A 231 -10.35 -1.92 -11.03
N LYS A 232 -11.15 -1.19 -11.82
CA LYS A 232 -11.60 -1.63 -13.13
C LYS A 232 -10.46 -1.82 -14.13
N GLU A 233 -9.53 -0.87 -14.19
CA GLU A 233 -8.43 -0.92 -15.16
C GLU A 233 -7.38 -1.98 -14.80
N HIS A 234 -7.01 -2.07 -13.51
CA HIS A 234 -5.87 -2.89 -13.11
C HIS A 234 -6.26 -4.28 -12.59
N PHE A 235 -7.35 -4.42 -11.84
CA PHE A 235 -7.53 -5.57 -10.96
C PHE A 235 -8.75 -6.45 -11.26
N ASP A 236 -9.77 -5.91 -11.92
CA ASP A 236 -10.91 -6.69 -12.40
C ASP A 236 -10.48 -7.79 -13.38
N ASP A 237 -11.34 -8.76 -13.64
CA ASP A 237 -11.01 -9.89 -14.51
C ASP A 237 -10.74 -9.43 -15.95
N GLY A 238 -9.58 -9.82 -16.49
CA GLY A 238 -9.07 -9.33 -17.77
C GLY A 238 -8.37 -7.98 -17.71
N GLY A 239 -8.30 -7.37 -16.52
CA GLY A 239 -7.56 -6.13 -16.25
C GLY A 239 -6.05 -6.26 -16.46
N ILE A 240 -5.33 -5.15 -16.30
CA ILE A 240 -3.90 -5.09 -16.61
C ILE A 240 -3.07 -6.10 -15.79
N PHE A 241 -3.41 -6.33 -14.53
CA PHE A 241 -2.71 -7.32 -13.70
C PHE A 241 -2.77 -8.73 -14.31
N ASP A 242 -3.93 -9.14 -14.84
CA ASP A 242 -4.06 -10.45 -15.50
C ASP A 242 -3.21 -10.54 -16.76
N GLN A 243 -3.13 -9.43 -17.52
CA GLN A 243 -2.27 -9.36 -18.70
C GLN A 243 -0.78 -9.47 -18.34
N ILE A 244 -0.37 -8.91 -17.20
CA ILE A 244 1.01 -9.01 -16.68
C ILE A 244 1.33 -10.46 -16.28
N ILE A 245 0.43 -11.10 -15.53
CA ILE A 245 0.66 -12.46 -15.01
C ILE A 245 0.54 -13.53 -16.11
N ALA A 246 -0.33 -13.35 -17.11
CA ALA A 246 -0.49 -14.29 -18.21
C ALA A 246 0.80 -14.47 -19.04
N VAL A 247 1.63 -13.43 -19.13
CA VAL A 247 2.90 -13.44 -19.88
C VAL A 247 4.08 -13.88 -19.00
N SER A 248 3.90 -13.88 -17.68
CA SER A 248 4.96 -14.23 -16.70
C SER A 248 4.92 -15.72 -16.29
N ARG A 249 3.97 -16.49 -16.83
CA ARG A 249 3.92 -17.96 -16.75
C ARG A 249 4.52 -18.57 -18.02
#